data_AF-A0A259PJJ2-F1
#
_entry.id   AF-A0A259PJJ2-F1
#
_cell.length_a   1.000
_cell.length_b   1.000
_cell.length_c   1.000
_cell.angle_alpha   90.00
_cell.angle_beta   90.00
_cell.angle_gamma   90.00
#
_symmetry.space_group_name_H-M   'P 1'
#
loop_
_entity.id
_entity.type
_entity.pdbx_description
1 polymer ?
#
loop_
_entity_poly.entity_id
_entity_poly.type
_entity_poly.pdbx_seq_one_letter_code
_entity_poly.pdbx_strand_id
1 'polypeptide(L)'
;MSNAQSETQSHSSSSSALNIDSIPSELQALPQFILCKGKRPVDEYGHSLTGWPDKGRPFMEVRELLAKELQKPEQERQFDGVGFMPKANGLMCIDIDNARDPHNNLKPDVDRLIKDIQAHGGWIEQSVSGNVHVWTRGLWPAPKSKKDGVEVFFGSGFVRLTGQVLEGYERGSIPASPNPLIALRDSVLNASIKSERGEDALTFEEFDRSSKLDPLVWTLDRVEHEVIPRLPVPDEYSLWFTVGCGLKHQFGDDALDLFHEYSSTCPEKYFVQATNELWSSIKEEKGTNSITLRTVLKLARPSESFFPTTPLVQTEDELDAWFPRADLSSQEPRALNYVIDGLLAEGIFVIAGAPGSGKSSLLFHLATAVAHLCPSDYALKPLYRRHVVYITEDPVQATDMLYAMQQWGGMTQSQEEINEWLTIREGRRTDSNKLADIVRLLVRTQTRTQYSSEGKPIQVQPLIVFDTAASTFDLENE
;
A
#
# COMPACT_ATOMS: atom_id res chain seq x y z
N MET A 1 42.96 47.30 42.33
CA MET A 1 43.63 46.13 41.73
C MET A 1 43.22 44.93 42.57
N SER A 2 42.51 43.91 42.13
CA SER A 2 42.15 43.39 40.81
C SER A 2 40.73 42.80 40.89
N ASN A 3 39.92 43.05 39.88
CA ASN A 3 38.57 42.48 39.73
C ASN A 3 38.62 40.98 39.45
N ALA A 4 37.72 40.25 40.09
CA ALA A 4 37.36 38.89 39.73
C ALA A 4 36.52 38.91 38.44
N GLN A 5 36.96 38.18 37.41
CA GLN A 5 36.15 37.83 36.25
C GLN A 5 35.87 36.34 36.27
N SER A 6 34.59 36.00 36.40
CA SER A 6 34.03 34.69 36.10
C SER A 6 33.99 34.52 34.58
N GLU A 7 34.81 33.63 34.03
CA GLU A 7 34.68 33.17 32.66
C GLU A 7 33.56 32.14 32.57
N THR A 8 32.35 32.62 32.34
CA THR A 8 31.29 31.85 31.69
C THR A 8 31.72 31.57 30.25
N GLN A 9 32.17 30.35 29.99
CA GLN A 9 32.30 29.83 28.63
C GLN A 9 30.91 29.75 28.00
N SER A 10 30.56 30.77 27.23
CA SER A 10 29.44 30.71 26.30
C SER A 10 29.82 29.74 25.17
N HIS A 11 29.24 28.54 25.18
CA HIS A 11 29.22 27.69 24.00
C HIS A 11 28.50 28.44 22.87
N SER A 12 29.28 29.05 21.98
CA SER A 12 28.78 29.59 20.72
C SER A 12 28.33 28.41 19.87
N SER A 13 27.02 28.20 19.78
CA SER A 13 26.39 27.34 18.78
C SER A 13 26.79 27.83 17.39
N SER A 14 27.73 27.16 16.74
CA SER A 14 28.07 27.39 15.35
C SER A 14 26.81 27.17 14.50
N SER A 15 26.27 28.22 13.89
CA SER A 15 25.24 28.03 12.87
C SER A 15 25.90 27.30 11.70
N SER A 16 25.48 26.06 11.46
CA SER A 16 25.94 25.26 10.32
C SER A 16 25.48 25.95 9.04
N ALA A 17 26.39 26.65 8.37
CA ALA A 17 26.09 27.32 7.12
C ALA A 17 25.74 26.27 6.04
N LEU A 18 24.58 26.44 5.41
CA LEU A 18 24.15 25.59 4.29
C LEU A 18 25.13 25.72 3.12
N ASN A 19 25.57 24.59 2.59
CA ASN A 19 26.44 24.53 1.41
C ASN A 19 25.74 23.76 0.29
N ILE A 20 24.57 24.26 -0.14
CA ILE A 20 23.73 23.56 -1.12
C ILE A 20 24.41 23.36 -2.48
N ASP A 21 25.41 24.17 -2.81
CA ASP A 21 26.17 24.05 -4.07
C ASP A 21 27.09 22.82 -4.09
N SER A 22 27.36 22.19 -2.93
CA SER A 22 28.05 20.89 -2.88
C SER A 22 27.15 19.67 -2.87
N ILE A 23 25.83 19.84 -3.06
CA ILE A 23 24.92 18.72 -3.30
C ILE A 23 25.33 18.04 -4.63
N PRO A 24 25.38 16.70 -4.73
CA PRO A 24 25.84 16.00 -5.93
C PRO A 24 24.98 16.29 -7.17
N SER A 25 25.62 16.31 -8.35
CA SER A 25 24.95 16.55 -9.64
C SER A 25 23.82 15.57 -9.93
N GLU A 26 23.91 14.34 -9.41
CA GLU A 26 22.90 13.29 -9.57
C GLU A 26 21.58 13.66 -8.90
N LEU A 27 21.63 14.38 -7.75
CA LEU A 27 20.43 14.94 -7.13
C LEU A 27 20.00 16.21 -7.87
N GLN A 28 20.95 17.11 -8.17
CA GLN A 28 20.65 18.38 -8.83
C GLN A 28 19.93 18.22 -10.19
N ALA A 29 20.20 17.13 -10.90
CA ALA A 29 19.59 16.81 -12.19
C ALA A 29 18.09 16.49 -12.11
N LEU A 30 17.53 16.28 -10.92
CA LEU A 30 16.15 15.84 -10.74
C LEU A 30 15.25 16.96 -10.20
N PRO A 31 14.01 17.11 -10.71
CA PRO A 31 13.04 18.08 -10.21
C PRO A 31 12.35 17.56 -8.94
N GLN A 32 13.13 17.22 -7.92
CA GLN A 32 12.69 16.56 -6.68
C GLN A 32 13.02 17.38 -5.43
N PHE A 33 13.41 18.64 -5.59
CA PHE A 33 13.69 19.53 -4.47
C PHE A 33 12.43 20.22 -3.96
N ILE A 34 12.43 20.54 -2.67
CA ILE A 34 11.38 21.33 -2.02
C ILE A 34 12.01 22.35 -1.07
N LEU A 35 11.30 23.44 -0.81
CA LEU A 35 11.66 24.39 0.25
C LEU A 35 11.22 23.84 1.60
N CYS A 36 11.98 24.12 2.65
CA CYS A 36 11.60 23.72 4.01
C CYS A 36 11.84 24.84 5.03
N LYS A 37 11.00 24.85 6.07
CA LYS A 37 11.21 25.63 7.31
C LYS A 37 11.32 24.67 8.48
N GLY A 38 12.51 24.54 9.07
CA GLY A 38 12.77 23.47 10.03
C GLY A 38 12.68 22.09 9.36
N LYS A 39 11.98 21.13 9.95
CA LYS A 39 11.67 19.82 9.34
C LYS A 39 10.30 19.79 8.65
N ARG A 40 9.79 20.92 8.15
CA ARG A 40 8.48 21.01 7.47
C ARG A 40 8.63 21.49 6.02
N PRO A 41 7.97 20.84 5.05
CA PRO A 41 7.94 21.29 3.66
C PRO A 41 6.99 22.50 3.52
N VAL A 42 7.44 23.52 2.80
CA VAL A 42 6.69 24.77 2.63
C VAL A 42 6.73 25.27 1.17
N ASP A 43 5.80 26.15 0.82
CA ASP A 43 5.89 26.94 -0.41
C ASP A 43 6.83 28.16 -0.25
N GLU A 44 6.97 28.94 -1.31
CA GLU A 44 7.78 30.18 -1.33
C GLU A 44 7.24 31.30 -0.42
N TYR A 45 6.02 31.14 0.11
CA TYR A 45 5.39 32.05 1.06
C TYR A 45 5.49 31.54 2.50
N GLY A 46 6.08 30.35 2.72
CA GLY A 46 6.24 29.74 4.04
C GLY A 46 5.00 28.97 4.53
N HIS A 47 3.99 28.79 3.67
CA HIS A 47 2.83 27.99 4.01
C HIS A 47 3.12 26.51 3.87
N SER A 48 2.51 25.70 4.73
CA SER A 48 2.67 24.25 4.69
C SER A 48 2.24 23.68 3.35
N LEU A 49 3.11 22.89 2.73
CA LEU A 49 2.84 22.33 1.42
C LEU A 49 1.97 21.06 1.56
N THR A 50 0.67 21.14 1.28
CA THR A 50 -0.21 19.95 1.20
C THR A 50 -0.04 19.24 -0.15
N GLY A 51 -0.11 17.91 -0.18
CA GLY A 51 0.11 17.13 -1.42
C GLY A 51 1.53 17.31 -2.00
N TRP A 52 2.52 17.49 -1.14
CA TRP A 52 3.90 17.78 -1.52
C TRP A 52 4.64 16.69 -2.34
N PRO A 53 4.29 15.39 -2.32
CA PRO A 53 4.99 14.37 -3.13
C PRO A 53 5.03 14.68 -4.64
N ASP A 54 4.09 15.47 -5.15
CA ASP A 54 4.02 15.86 -6.57
C ASP A 54 4.54 17.28 -6.87
N LYS A 55 5.02 18.00 -5.86
CA LYS A 55 5.40 19.42 -5.97
C LYS A 55 6.91 19.66 -6.02
N GLY A 56 7.65 18.69 -6.57
CA GLY A 56 9.10 18.79 -6.72
C GLY A 56 9.50 19.90 -7.69
N ARG A 57 10.55 20.64 -7.33
CA ARG A 57 11.10 21.75 -8.10
C ARG A 57 12.52 21.41 -8.59
N PRO A 58 12.97 21.98 -9.72
CA PRO A 58 14.37 21.91 -10.16
C PRO A 58 15.32 22.53 -9.14
N PHE A 59 16.55 22.00 -9.06
CA PHE A 59 17.58 22.51 -8.13
C PHE A 59 17.87 24.01 -8.31
N MET A 60 17.99 24.46 -9.56
CA MET A 60 18.29 25.88 -9.85
C MET A 60 17.21 26.83 -9.30
N GLU A 61 15.95 26.43 -9.36
CA GLU A 61 14.85 27.23 -8.85
C GLU A 61 14.92 27.37 -7.32
N VAL A 62 15.04 26.24 -6.60
CA VAL A 62 15.12 26.28 -5.12
C VAL A 62 16.39 26.97 -4.63
N ARG A 63 17.49 26.87 -5.38
CA ARG A 63 18.76 27.55 -5.09
C ARG A 63 18.60 29.06 -5.15
N GLU A 64 17.98 29.58 -6.21
CA GLU A 64 17.74 31.02 -6.38
C GLU A 64 16.77 31.56 -5.32
N LEU A 65 15.71 30.81 -5.03
CA LEU A 65 14.74 31.18 -3.98
C LEU A 65 15.41 31.21 -2.60
N LEU A 66 16.19 30.18 -2.25
CA LEU A 66 16.91 30.13 -0.98
C LEU A 66 17.96 31.25 -0.87
N ALA A 67 18.71 31.52 -1.94
CA ALA A 67 19.71 32.59 -1.95
C ALA A 67 19.08 33.97 -1.66
N LYS A 68 17.90 34.25 -2.19
CA LYS A 68 17.14 35.48 -1.89
C LYS A 68 16.62 35.48 -0.45
N GLU A 69 16.09 34.36 0.02
CA GLU A 69 15.51 34.26 1.35
C GLU A 69 16.55 34.40 2.47
N LEU A 70 17.75 33.84 2.28
CA LEU A 70 18.84 33.92 3.25
C LEU A 70 19.40 35.34 3.44
N GLN A 71 19.14 36.27 2.52
CA GLN A 71 19.48 37.69 2.68
C GLN A 71 18.60 38.41 3.72
N LYS A 72 17.43 37.85 4.05
CA LYS A 72 16.52 38.40 5.05
C LYS A 72 17.00 38.06 6.47
N PRO A 73 16.68 38.89 7.49
CA PRO A 73 16.83 38.54 8.89
C PRO A 73 16.14 37.21 9.21
N GLU A 74 16.73 36.38 10.08
CA GLU A 74 16.24 35.02 10.37
C GLU A 74 14.77 34.97 10.79
N GLN A 75 14.32 35.96 11.56
CA GLN A 75 12.95 36.07 12.05
C GLN A 75 11.93 36.35 10.93
N GLU A 76 12.37 36.91 9.81
CA GLU A 76 11.52 37.29 8.67
C GLU A 76 11.49 36.23 7.56
N ARG A 77 12.30 35.17 7.69
CA ARG A 77 12.41 34.11 6.68
C ARG A 77 11.17 33.23 6.65
N GLN A 78 10.62 33.06 5.46
CA GLN A 78 9.51 32.16 5.19
C GLN A 78 9.95 30.69 5.09
N PHE A 79 11.21 30.45 4.74
CA PHE A 79 11.86 29.15 4.71
C PHE A 79 13.35 29.30 4.97
N ASP A 80 14.00 28.24 5.44
CA ASP A 80 15.37 28.27 5.94
C ASP A 80 16.26 27.17 5.35
N GLY A 81 15.75 26.41 4.37
CA GLY A 81 16.54 25.36 3.73
C GLY A 81 15.82 24.70 2.56
N VAL A 82 16.47 23.67 2.05
CA VAL A 82 15.95 22.81 0.98
C VAL A 82 15.92 21.36 1.45
N GLY A 83 14.97 20.61 0.90
CA GLY A 83 14.91 19.16 1.04
C GLY A 83 14.83 18.48 -0.31
N PHE A 84 15.04 17.17 -0.30
CA PHE A 84 14.95 16.30 -1.46
C PHE A 84 13.95 15.17 -1.21
N MET A 85 13.21 14.79 -2.25
CA MET A 85 12.15 13.77 -2.18
C MET A 85 12.51 12.53 -3.01
N PRO A 86 12.93 11.43 -2.36
CA PRO A 86 13.12 10.16 -3.05
C PRO A 86 11.81 9.63 -3.64
N LYS A 87 11.82 9.17 -4.90
CA LYS A 87 10.63 8.66 -5.63
C LYS A 87 10.81 7.23 -6.18
N ALA A 88 11.50 6.36 -5.46
CA ALA A 88 11.74 4.96 -5.81
C ALA A 88 12.43 4.74 -7.16
N ASN A 89 13.16 5.74 -7.67
CA ASN A 89 13.92 5.70 -8.93
C ASN A 89 15.35 5.14 -8.75
N GLY A 90 15.57 4.37 -7.68
CA GLY A 90 16.88 3.84 -7.29
C GLY A 90 17.66 4.73 -6.33
N LEU A 91 17.36 6.04 -6.22
CA LEU A 91 18.01 6.93 -5.25
C LEU A 91 17.43 6.72 -3.85
N MET A 92 18.29 6.68 -2.84
CA MET A 92 17.87 6.62 -1.45
C MET A 92 18.77 7.45 -0.54
N CYS A 93 18.20 7.85 0.58
CA CYS A 93 18.93 8.41 1.72
C CYS A 93 18.81 7.49 2.92
N ILE A 94 19.92 7.26 3.62
CA ILE A 94 19.98 6.56 4.89
C ILE A 94 20.32 7.62 5.96
N ASP A 95 19.34 7.99 6.78
CA ASP A 95 19.50 8.89 7.92
C ASP A 95 19.85 8.08 9.18
N ILE A 96 20.99 8.38 9.78
CA ILE A 96 21.50 7.68 10.96
C ILE A 96 21.39 8.63 12.17
N ASP A 97 20.33 8.45 12.94
CA ASP A 97 20.10 9.09 14.24
C ASP A 97 21.19 8.67 15.24
N ASN A 98 21.63 9.61 16.09
CA ASN A 98 22.62 9.35 17.14
C ASN A 98 23.90 8.66 16.62
N ALA A 99 24.35 9.02 15.40
CA ALA A 99 25.55 8.46 14.75
C ALA A 99 26.85 8.67 15.55
N ARG A 100 26.83 9.59 16.52
CA ARG A 100 27.99 10.02 17.29
C ARG A 100 27.92 9.61 18.76
N ASP A 101 29.08 9.48 19.38
CA ASP A 101 29.24 9.26 20.82
C ASP A 101 29.16 10.59 21.61
N PRO A 102 29.17 10.56 22.96
CA PRO A 102 29.17 11.79 23.79
C PRO A 102 30.40 12.70 23.58
N HIS A 103 31.46 12.22 22.94
CA HIS A 103 32.66 12.98 22.57
C HIS A 103 32.60 13.52 21.14
N ASN A 104 31.44 13.41 20.48
CA ASN A 104 31.16 13.85 19.11
C ASN A 104 31.89 13.06 18.01
N ASN A 105 32.48 11.89 18.32
CA ASN A 105 33.08 11.00 17.34
C ASN A 105 32.04 10.06 16.74
N LEU A 106 32.21 9.64 15.48
CA LEU A 106 31.34 8.60 14.90
C LEU A 106 31.50 7.29 15.66
N LYS A 107 30.37 6.63 15.94
CA LYS A 107 30.37 5.29 16.52
C LYS A 107 31.08 4.32 15.55
N PRO A 108 31.90 3.37 16.04
CA PRO A 108 32.69 2.49 15.17
C PRO A 108 31.86 1.71 14.14
N ASP A 109 30.67 1.23 14.51
CA ASP A 109 29.82 0.47 13.60
C ASP A 109 29.16 1.35 12.53
N VAL A 110 28.85 2.61 12.88
CA VAL A 110 28.36 3.61 11.92
C VAL A 110 29.47 4.01 10.95
N ASP A 111 30.68 4.23 11.45
CA ASP A 111 31.86 4.53 10.62
C ASP A 111 32.17 3.40 9.62
N ARG A 112 32.07 2.13 10.05
CA ARG A 112 32.19 0.96 9.15
C ARG A 112 31.12 0.95 8.07
N LEU A 113 29.85 1.10 8.46
CA LEU A 113 28.73 1.11 7.52
C LEU A 113 28.88 2.21 6.46
N ILE A 114 29.23 3.43 6.89
CA ILE A 114 29.42 4.56 5.97
C ILE A 114 30.59 4.28 5.02
N LYS A 115 31.71 3.75 5.51
CA LYS A 115 32.88 3.40 4.68
C LYS A 115 32.57 2.30 3.68
N ASP A 116 31.82 1.28 4.07
CA ASP A 116 31.39 0.21 3.16
C ASP A 116 30.52 0.76 2.03
N ILE A 117 29.57 1.65 2.35
CA ILE A 117 28.73 2.31 1.33
C ILE A 117 29.61 3.20 0.44
N GLN A 118 30.48 4.02 1.03
CA GLN A 118 31.35 4.95 0.29
C GLN A 118 32.33 4.23 -0.63
N ALA A 119 32.83 3.05 -0.25
CA ALA A 119 33.72 2.23 -1.08
C ALA A 119 33.09 1.84 -2.44
N HIS A 120 31.77 1.83 -2.51
CA HIS A 120 30.98 1.56 -3.73
C HIS A 120 30.28 2.81 -4.28
N GLY A 121 30.64 3.98 -3.77
CA GLY A 121 30.00 5.25 -4.09
C GLY A 121 28.84 5.58 -3.14
N GLY A 122 28.81 6.85 -2.74
CA GLY A 122 27.79 7.40 -1.87
C GLY A 122 28.24 8.77 -1.39
N TRP A 123 27.29 9.67 -1.23
CA TRP A 123 27.52 11.01 -0.73
C TRP A 123 27.08 11.12 0.72
N ILE A 124 27.95 11.67 1.56
CA ILE A 124 27.76 11.70 3.01
C ILE A 124 27.71 13.16 3.47
N GLU A 125 26.59 13.56 4.04
CA GLU A 125 26.41 14.88 4.62
C GLU A 125 26.03 14.83 6.09
N GLN A 126 26.29 15.93 6.79
CA GLN A 126 25.84 16.15 8.15
C GLN A 126 24.47 16.81 8.14
N SER A 127 23.50 16.24 8.87
CA SER A 127 22.16 16.83 8.97
C SER A 127 22.12 18.04 9.92
N VAL A 128 21.06 18.85 9.82
CA VAL A 128 20.82 19.99 10.71
C VAL A 128 20.69 19.58 12.18
N SER A 129 20.20 18.37 12.46
CA SER A 129 20.07 17.85 13.82
C SER A 129 21.34 17.13 14.33
N GLY A 130 22.41 17.09 13.53
CA GLY A 130 23.65 16.40 13.87
C GLY A 130 23.67 14.91 13.51
N ASN A 131 22.64 14.40 12.83
CA ASN A 131 22.63 13.06 12.25
C ASN A 131 23.58 12.98 11.05
N VAL A 132 23.77 11.78 10.52
CA VAL A 132 24.51 11.54 9.27
C VAL A 132 23.54 11.07 8.21
N HIS A 133 23.50 11.76 7.06
CA HIS A 133 22.80 11.28 5.88
C HIS A 133 23.80 10.62 4.93
N VAL A 134 23.47 9.42 4.46
CA VAL A 134 24.20 8.71 3.42
C VAL A 134 23.30 8.54 2.20
N TRP A 135 23.64 9.22 1.12
CA TRP A 135 22.96 9.13 -0.17
C TRP A 135 23.64 8.13 -1.07
N THR A 136 22.88 7.18 -1.61
CA THR A 136 23.40 6.16 -2.52
C THR A 136 22.31 5.68 -3.49
N ARG A 137 22.67 4.75 -4.37
CA ARG A 137 21.72 4.07 -5.27
C ARG A 137 21.52 2.65 -4.80
N GLY A 138 20.29 2.14 -4.81
CA GLY A 138 19.98 0.79 -4.34
C GLY A 138 18.56 0.37 -4.67
N LEU A 139 18.24 -0.89 -4.38
CA LEU A 139 16.87 -1.41 -4.35
C LEU A 139 16.46 -1.59 -2.89
N TRP A 140 15.35 -0.98 -2.49
CA TRP A 140 14.80 -1.12 -1.14
C TRP A 140 13.35 -1.62 -1.23
N PRO A 141 12.94 -2.60 -0.40
CA PRO A 141 11.64 -3.25 -0.52
C PRO A 141 10.46 -2.40 -0.02
N ALA A 142 10.73 -1.30 0.68
CA ALA A 142 9.72 -0.40 1.22
C ALA A 142 9.98 1.04 0.77
N PRO A 143 8.96 1.90 0.67
CA PRO A 143 9.16 3.32 0.32
C PRO A 143 9.90 4.08 1.43
N LYS A 144 9.75 3.63 2.68
CA LYS A 144 10.46 4.15 3.85
C LYS A 144 10.57 3.06 4.92
N SER A 145 11.66 3.03 5.70
CA SER A 145 11.85 2.09 6.81
C SER A 145 12.62 2.76 7.95
N LYS A 146 12.38 2.36 9.20
CA LYS A 146 13.15 2.86 10.35
C LYS A 146 13.42 1.74 11.34
N LYS A 147 14.67 1.60 11.78
CA LYS A 147 15.05 0.66 12.83
C LYS A 147 16.32 1.10 13.55
N ASP A 148 16.35 1.00 14.88
CA ASP A 148 17.54 1.21 15.73
C ASP A 148 18.31 2.51 15.43
N GLY A 149 17.57 3.58 15.12
CA GLY A 149 18.15 4.88 14.76
C GLY A 149 18.65 4.98 13.31
N VAL A 150 18.38 4.01 12.45
CA VAL A 150 18.64 4.07 11.01
C VAL A 150 17.32 4.16 10.26
N GLU A 151 17.11 5.25 9.53
CA GLU A 151 15.92 5.51 8.72
C GLU A 151 16.29 5.56 7.23
N VAL A 152 15.65 4.72 6.41
CA VAL A 152 15.90 4.64 4.97
C VAL A 152 14.73 5.28 4.22
N PHE A 153 15.02 6.28 3.40
CA PHE A 153 14.08 6.99 2.52
C PHE A 153 14.35 6.59 1.07
N PHE A 154 13.43 5.86 0.43
CA PHE A 154 13.59 5.37 -0.94
C PHE A 154 12.50 5.89 -1.90
N GLY A 155 11.23 5.83 -1.49
CA GLY A 155 10.07 6.20 -2.30
C GLY A 155 9.03 7.08 -1.62
N SER A 156 9.19 7.37 -0.32
CA SER A 156 8.35 8.33 0.39
C SER A 156 9.15 9.10 1.44
N GLY A 157 8.61 10.25 1.84
CA GLY A 157 9.30 11.18 2.75
C GLY A 157 10.08 12.25 2.00
N PHE A 158 10.63 13.18 2.76
CA PHE A 158 11.61 14.13 2.27
C PHE A 158 12.75 14.21 3.29
N VAL A 159 13.94 14.51 2.80
CA VAL A 159 15.14 14.65 3.63
C VAL A 159 15.63 16.07 3.49
N ARG A 160 15.78 16.80 4.60
CA ARG A 160 16.36 18.15 4.60
C ARG A 160 17.85 18.04 4.31
N LEU A 161 18.33 18.73 3.28
CA LEU A 161 19.73 18.72 2.88
C LEU A 161 20.45 19.90 3.53
N THR A 162 21.72 19.71 3.87
CA THR A 162 22.63 20.79 4.27
C THR A 162 23.68 21.05 3.22
N GLY A 163 24.01 20.04 2.42
CA GLY A 163 25.15 20.06 1.51
C GLY A 163 26.51 19.98 2.25
N GLN A 164 26.52 19.96 3.58
CA GLN A 164 27.74 19.97 4.37
C GLN A 164 28.31 18.56 4.44
N VAL A 165 29.38 18.32 3.68
CA VAL A 165 30.11 17.03 3.70
C VAL A 165 30.59 16.73 5.11
N LEU A 166 30.42 15.47 5.52
CA LEU A 166 30.86 15.00 6.82
C LEU A 166 32.39 15.10 6.96
N GLU A 167 32.86 15.66 8.08
CA GLU A 167 34.30 15.80 8.34
C GLU A 167 35.00 14.43 8.33
N GLY A 168 36.14 14.34 7.63
CA GLY A 168 36.88 13.08 7.44
C GLY A 168 36.43 12.24 6.24
N TYR A 169 35.40 12.68 5.50
CA TYR A 169 34.89 12.02 4.30
C TYR A 169 35.08 12.90 3.06
N GLU A 170 35.34 12.26 1.92
CA GLU A 170 35.52 12.97 0.65
C GLU A 170 34.19 13.53 0.11
N ARG A 171 34.28 14.57 -0.74
CA ARG A 171 33.16 15.01 -1.58
C ARG A 171 32.81 13.87 -2.54
N GLY A 172 31.85 13.04 -2.14
CA GLY A 172 31.39 11.90 -2.91
C GLY A 172 30.41 12.28 -4.03
N SER A 173 30.27 11.38 -5.00
CA SER A 173 29.14 11.33 -5.94
C SER A 173 28.18 10.20 -5.55
N ILE A 174 27.00 10.19 -6.17
CA ILE A 174 26.08 9.06 -6.04
C ILE A 174 26.33 8.09 -7.21
N PRO A 175 26.51 6.78 -6.96
CA PRO A 175 26.85 5.84 -8.02
C PRO A 175 25.71 5.68 -9.03
N ALA A 176 26.07 5.44 -10.30
CA ALA A 176 25.12 5.17 -11.37
C ALA A 176 24.48 3.78 -11.26
N SER A 177 25.21 2.79 -10.73
CA SER A 177 24.73 1.44 -10.45
C SER A 177 24.31 1.28 -8.99
N PRO A 178 23.35 0.39 -8.68
CA PRO A 178 22.99 0.06 -7.31
C PRO A 178 24.17 -0.45 -6.48
N ASN A 179 24.32 0.07 -5.27
CA ASN A 179 25.26 -0.38 -4.26
C ASN A 179 24.73 -1.68 -3.62
N PRO A 180 25.56 -2.71 -3.40
CA PRO A 180 25.16 -3.94 -2.71
C PRO A 180 24.93 -3.71 -1.20
N LEU A 181 23.74 -3.27 -0.84
CA LEU A 181 23.33 -2.93 0.54
C LEU A 181 22.94 -4.16 1.37
N ILE A 182 23.58 -5.32 1.19
CA ILE A 182 23.16 -6.59 1.81
C ILE A 182 23.22 -6.51 3.33
N ALA A 183 24.35 -6.07 3.91
CA ALA A 183 24.53 -5.96 5.35
C ALA A 183 23.58 -4.92 6.00
N LEU A 184 23.30 -3.82 5.28
CA LEU A 184 22.32 -2.82 5.72
C LEU A 184 20.89 -3.37 5.66
N ARG A 185 20.52 -4.06 4.57
CA ARG A 185 19.22 -4.73 4.46
C ARG A 185 19.05 -5.75 5.58
N ASP A 186 20.06 -6.55 5.88
CA ASP A 186 19.94 -7.57 6.93
C ASP A 186 19.80 -6.93 8.32
N SER A 187 20.54 -5.86 8.62
CA SER A 187 20.42 -5.16 9.91
C SER A 187 19.10 -4.41 10.07
N VAL A 188 18.64 -3.70 9.03
CA VAL A 188 17.41 -2.88 9.08
C VAL A 188 16.15 -3.74 8.88
N LEU A 189 16.19 -4.78 8.04
CA LEU A 189 15.03 -5.60 7.67
C LEU A 189 14.97 -6.95 8.42
N ASN A 190 16.06 -7.71 8.58
CA ASN A 190 15.98 -9.08 9.12
C ASN A 190 15.78 -9.13 10.64
N ALA A 191 16.11 -8.07 11.37
CA ALA A 191 15.68 -7.97 12.77
C ALA A 191 14.24 -7.45 12.90
N SER A 192 13.70 -6.75 11.89
CA SER A 192 12.32 -6.22 11.88
C SER A 192 11.27 -7.32 11.66
N ILE A 193 11.61 -8.39 10.93
CA ILE A 193 10.73 -9.55 10.73
C ILE A 193 10.41 -10.30 12.04
N LYS A 194 11.23 -10.14 13.10
CA LYS A 194 10.94 -10.71 14.44
C LYS A 194 10.37 -9.72 15.45
N SER A 195 10.47 -8.41 15.23
CA SER A 195 9.99 -7.39 16.18
C SER A 195 8.73 -6.64 15.72
N GLU A 196 8.32 -6.74 14.45
CA GLU A 196 7.07 -6.16 13.93
C GLU A 196 5.85 -7.06 14.23
N ARG A 197 5.66 -7.38 15.52
CA ARG A 197 4.39 -7.85 16.08
C ARG A 197 3.77 -6.86 17.08
N GLY A 198 4.30 -5.64 17.20
CA GLY A 198 3.70 -4.59 18.01
C GLY A 198 3.88 -3.23 17.35
N GLU A 199 2.77 -2.49 17.24
CA GLU A 199 2.69 -1.05 16.96
C GLU A 199 3.12 -0.66 15.51
N ASP A 200 2.42 -1.07 14.45
CA ASP A 200 1.31 -0.30 13.85
C ASP A 200 0.47 -1.24 12.93
N ALA A 201 0.04 -2.37 13.46
CA ALA A 201 -1.13 -3.03 12.88
C ALA A 201 -2.35 -2.26 13.38
N LEU A 202 -3.16 -1.71 12.46
CA LEU A 202 -4.58 -1.48 12.74
C LEU A 202 -5.04 -2.74 13.49
N THR A 203 -5.48 -2.57 14.73
CA THR A 203 -6.03 -3.70 15.48
C THR A 203 -7.07 -4.37 14.58
N PHE A 204 -7.30 -5.70 14.69
CA PHE A 204 -8.38 -6.34 13.93
C PHE A 204 -9.70 -5.57 14.10
N GLU A 205 -9.89 -4.91 15.24
CA GLU A 205 -10.99 -3.99 15.54
C GLU A 205 -10.96 -2.67 14.73
N GLU A 206 -9.81 -2.00 14.56
CA GLU A 206 -9.67 -0.79 13.72
C GLU A 206 -9.67 -1.11 12.23
N PHE A 207 -9.11 -2.26 11.84
CA PHE A 207 -9.18 -2.78 10.47
C PHE A 207 -10.62 -3.16 10.12
N ASP A 208 -11.33 -3.91 10.98
CA ASP A 208 -12.76 -4.24 10.84
C ASP A 208 -13.62 -2.97 10.78
N ARG A 209 -13.24 -1.94 11.55
CA ARG A 209 -13.86 -0.61 11.47
C ARG A 209 -13.60 0.08 10.14
N SER A 210 -12.36 0.08 9.65
CA SER A 210 -11.99 0.68 8.36
C SER A 210 -12.52 -0.08 7.14
N SER A 211 -12.73 -1.40 7.26
CA SER A 211 -13.34 -2.24 6.22
C SER A 211 -14.86 -2.17 6.20
N LYS A 212 -15.49 -1.73 7.31
CA LYS A 212 -16.93 -1.42 7.41
C LYS A 212 -17.28 0.02 6.99
N LEU A 213 -16.28 0.87 6.84
CA LEU A 213 -16.42 2.20 6.24
C LEU A 213 -16.21 2.06 4.74
N ASP A 214 -17.16 2.56 3.93
CA ASP A 214 -17.01 2.61 2.47
C ASP A 214 -16.09 3.80 2.11
N PRO A 215 -14.78 3.60 1.82
CA PRO A 215 -13.83 4.71 1.83
C PRO A 215 -13.85 5.54 0.54
N LEU A 216 -14.66 5.17 -0.47
CA LEU A 216 -14.54 5.76 -1.81
C LEU A 216 -15.85 6.08 -2.55
N VAL A 217 -17.04 5.98 -1.93
CA VAL A 217 -18.31 6.18 -2.69
C VAL A 217 -19.28 7.23 -2.11
N TRP A 218 -19.30 7.51 -0.79
CA TRP A 218 -20.29 8.41 -0.18
C TRP A 218 -19.65 9.56 0.62
N THR A 219 -19.79 10.79 0.12
CA THR A 219 -19.41 12.04 0.82
C THR A 219 -20.59 12.59 1.62
N LEU A 220 -20.33 13.45 2.62
CA LEU A 220 -21.37 14.19 3.35
C LEU A 220 -22.33 14.91 2.39
N ASP A 221 -21.78 15.67 1.44
CA ASP A 221 -22.51 16.38 0.39
C ASP A 221 -23.43 15.45 -0.41
N ARG A 222 -22.97 14.24 -0.75
CA ARG A 222 -23.77 13.28 -1.49
C ARG A 222 -24.91 12.71 -0.65
N VAL A 223 -24.67 12.46 0.64
CA VAL A 223 -25.71 11.96 1.57
C VAL A 223 -26.76 13.04 1.82
N GLU A 224 -26.35 14.28 2.00
CA GLU A 224 -27.22 15.47 2.11
C GLU A 224 -28.17 15.59 0.92
N HIS A 225 -27.67 15.49 -0.31
CA HIS A 225 -28.49 15.73 -1.49
C HIS A 225 -29.24 14.49 -2.00
N GLU A 226 -28.69 13.28 -1.82
CA GLU A 226 -29.27 12.05 -2.39
C GLU A 226 -30.02 11.18 -1.36
N VAL A 227 -29.67 11.25 -0.08
CA VAL A 227 -30.17 10.29 0.93
C VAL A 227 -31.16 10.95 1.88
N ILE A 228 -30.78 12.07 2.52
CA ILE A 228 -31.64 12.78 3.48
C ILE A 228 -33.04 13.10 2.91
N PRO A 229 -33.19 13.60 1.67
CA PRO A 229 -34.51 13.95 1.13
C PRO A 229 -35.42 12.74 0.86
N ARG A 230 -34.85 11.52 0.88
CA ARG A 230 -35.57 10.27 0.61
C ARG A 230 -35.82 9.44 1.87
N LEU A 231 -35.25 9.84 3.02
CA LEU A 231 -35.48 9.16 4.28
C LEU A 231 -36.91 9.37 4.78
N PRO A 232 -37.50 8.39 5.48
CA PRO A 232 -38.76 8.59 6.17
C PRO A 232 -38.61 9.65 7.27
N VAL A 233 -39.68 10.41 7.53
CA VAL A 233 -39.73 11.44 8.58
C VAL A 233 -39.39 10.80 9.94
N PRO A 234 -38.55 11.42 10.79
CA PRO A 234 -38.15 10.87 12.09
C PRO A 234 -39.25 11.04 13.16
N ASP A 235 -40.43 10.46 12.91
CA ASP A 235 -41.55 10.49 13.84
C ASP A 235 -41.43 9.40 14.94
N GLU A 236 -40.67 8.35 14.70
CA GLU A 236 -40.34 7.31 15.68
C GLU A 236 -38.90 7.43 16.20
N TYR A 237 -38.72 7.27 17.53
CA TYR A 237 -37.41 7.31 18.17
C TYR A 237 -36.44 6.24 17.63
N SER A 238 -36.94 5.03 17.35
CA SER A 238 -36.17 3.92 16.80
C SER A 238 -35.54 4.27 15.44
N LEU A 239 -36.33 4.88 14.55
CA LEU A 239 -35.88 5.35 13.25
C LEU A 239 -34.87 6.49 13.40
N TRP A 240 -35.19 7.48 14.22
CA TRP A 240 -34.33 8.62 14.50
C TRP A 240 -32.96 8.21 15.06
N PHE A 241 -32.94 7.28 16.02
CA PHE A 241 -31.72 6.69 16.57
C PHE A 241 -30.94 5.88 15.54
N THR A 242 -31.63 5.09 14.70
CA THR A 242 -30.99 4.29 13.64
C THR A 242 -30.27 5.17 12.62
N VAL A 243 -30.89 6.27 12.19
CA VAL A 243 -30.26 7.23 11.27
C VAL A 243 -29.07 7.91 11.92
N GLY A 244 -29.21 8.36 13.18
CA GLY A 244 -28.11 8.95 13.94
C GLY A 244 -26.90 8.02 14.06
N CYS A 245 -27.12 6.75 14.40
CA CYS A 245 -26.06 5.75 14.49
C CYS A 245 -25.35 5.53 13.14
N GLY A 246 -26.09 5.39 12.05
CA GLY A 246 -25.50 5.14 10.73
C GLY A 246 -24.69 6.32 10.18
N LEU A 247 -25.15 7.57 10.42
CA LEU A 247 -24.42 8.78 10.05
C LEU A 247 -23.15 8.97 10.87
N LYS A 248 -23.25 8.85 12.20
CA LYS A 248 -22.11 8.97 13.11
C LYS A 248 -21.09 7.86 12.91
N HIS A 249 -21.53 6.65 12.56
CA HIS A 249 -20.65 5.54 12.20
C HIS A 249 -19.76 5.90 11.00
N GLN A 250 -20.34 6.47 9.94
CA GLN A 250 -19.61 6.75 8.70
C GLN A 250 -18.74 8.00 8.76
N PHE A 251 -19.25 9.08 9.34
CA PHE A 251 -18.63 10.41 9.23
C PHE A 251 -18.17 10.97 10.58
N GLY A 252 -18.32 10.23 11.68
CA GLY A 252 -18.01 10.73 13.01
C GLY A 252 -18.86 11.95 13.34
N ASP A 253 -18.29 12.89 14.11
CA ASP A 253 -18.99 14.11 14.54
C ASP A 253 -19.22 15.12 13.40
N ASP A 254 -18.57 14.96 12.24
CA ASP A 254 -18.75 15.85 11.09
C ASP A 254 -20.17 15.74 10.48
N ALA A 255 -20.92 14.67 10.78
CA ALA A 255 -22.31 14.49 10.33
C ALA A 255 -23.37 15.06 11.30
N LEU A 256 -22.99 15.75 12.38
CA LEU A 256 -23.95 16.30 13.34
C LEU A 256 -24.90 17.32 12.69
N ASP A 257 -24.37 18.20 11.84
CA ASP A 257 -25.18 19.20 11.13
C ASP A 257 -26.19 18.54 10.19
N LEU A 258 -25.76 17.47 9.51
CA LEU A 258 -26.62 16.65 8.64
C LEU A 258 -27.72 15.92 9.44
N PHE A 259 -27.40 15.47 10.65
CA PHE A 259 -28.37 14.87 11.55
C PHE A 259 -29.38 15.90 12.08
N HIS A 260 -28.96 17.14 12.31
CA HIS A 260 -29.87 18.26 12.61
C HIS A 260 -30.81 18.55 11.44
N GLU A 261 -30.29 18.56 10.21
CA GLU A 261 -31.10 18.75 9.01
C GLU A 261 -32.17 17.65 8.88
N TYR A 262 -31.78 16.38 8.97
CA TYR A 262 -32.73 15.26 8.96
C TYR A 262 -33.75 15.38 10.09
N SER A 263 -33.32 15.66 11.32
CA SER A 263 -34.21 15.77 12.48
C SER A 263 -35.22 16.91 12.32
N SER A 264 -34.81 18.00 11.67
CA SER A 264 -35.67 19.17 11.42
C SER A 264 -36.83 18.90 10.45
N THR A 265 -36.79 17.78 9.71
CA THR A 265 -37.90 17.34 8.86
C THR A 265 -39.15 16.91 9.65
N CYS A 266 -39.04 16.74 10.98
CA CYS A 266 -40.17 16.58 11.91
C CYS A 266 -40.22 17.76 12.92
N PRO A 267 -40.74 18.94 12.54
CA PRO A 267 -40.69 20.14 13.38
C PRO A 267 -41.37 20.00 14.75
N GLU A 268 -42.37 19.12 14.87
CA GLU A 268 -43.11 18.91 16.12
C GLU A 268 -42.30 18.17 17.20
N LYS A 269 -41.29 17.39 16.78
CA LYS A 269 -40.45 16.58 17.68
C LYS A 269 -38.99 17.00 17.69
N TYR A 270 -38.60 17.90 16.77
CA TYR A 270 -37.24 18.40 16.69
C TYR A 270 -36.92 19.40 17.81
N PHE A 271 -35.95 19.05 18.65
CA PHE A 271 -35.35 19.95 19.62
C PHE A 271 -33.83 19.86 19.51
N VAL A 272 -33.17 21.02 19.38
CA VAL A 272 -31.71 21.12 19.26
C VAL A 272 -31.02 20.41 20.42
N GLN A 273 -31.50 20.64 21.65
CA GLN A 273 -30.92 20.02 22.84
C GLN A 273 -31.07 18.50 22.84
N ALA A 274 -32.28 17.98 22.53
CA ALA A 274 -32.51 16.54 22.48
C ALA A 274 -31.69 15.84 21.38
N THR A 275 -31.48 16.53 20.25
CA THR A 275 -30.66 16.03 19.13
C THR A 275 -29.19 15.91 19.52
N ASN A 276 -28.64 16.91 20.21
CA ASN A 276 -27.28 16.88 20.74
C ASN A 276 -27.09 15.83 21.84
N GLU A 277 -28.09 15.69 22.73
CA GLU A 277 -28.10 14.67 23.79
C GLU A 277 -28.12 13.26 23.19
N LEU A 278 -28.95 13.02 22.17
CA LEU A 278 -28.94 11.74 21.45
C LEU A 278 -27.59 11.51 20.78
N TRP A 279 -27.08 12.50 20.03
CA TRP A 279 -25.82 12.37 19.29
C TRP A 279 -24.64 12.02 20.21
N SER A 280 -24.54 12.70 21.35
CA SER A 280 -23.52 12.42 22.37
C SER A 280 -23.72 11.07 23.07
N SER A 281 -24.95 10.56 23.15
CA SER A 281 -25.25 9.25 23.74
C SER A 281 -24.86 8.07 22.86
N ILE A 282 -24.74 8.27 21.54
CA ILE A 282 -24.29 7.24 20.58
C ILE A 282 -22.81 6.97 20.85
N LYS A 283 -22.54 5.81 21.46
CA LYS A 283 -21.20 5.27 21.69
C LYS A 283 -20.76 4.45 20.49
N GLU A 284 -19.46 4.37 20.27
CA GLU A 284 -18.88 3.44 19.31
C GLU A 284 -19.11 2.01 19.82
N GLU A 285 -20.12 1.32 19.29
CA GLU A 285 -20.35 -0.09 19.63
C GLU A 285 -19.30 -0.98 18.96
N LYS A 286 -18.61 -1.78 19.79
CA LYS A 286 -17.72 -2.86 19.34
C LYS A 286 -18.52 -4.15 19.18
N GLY A 287 -18.80 -4.58 17.95
CA GLY A 287 -19.45 -5.88 17.68
C GLY A 287 -20.11 -6.03 16.31
N THR A 288 -20.62 -7.22 16.02
CA THR A 288 -21.22 -7.65 14.74
C THR A 288 -22.61 -7.08 14.44
N ASN A 289 -23.21 -6.28 15.34
CA ASN A 289 -24.56 -5.70 15.20
C ASN A 289 -24.56 -4.16 15.03
N SER A 290 -23.44 -3.56 14.60
CA SER A 290 -23.32 -2.11 14.42
C SER A 290 -24.23 -1.59 13.30
N ILE A 291 -25.04 -0.56 13.57
CA ILE A 291 -25.83 0.16 12.57
C ILE A 291 -24.88 1.04 11.74
N THR A 292 -24.73 0.75 10.44
CA THR A 292 -23.84 1.49 9.51
C THR A 292 -24.64 2.37 8.54
N LEU A 293 -23.95 3.17 7.72
CA LEU A 293 -24.57 3.97 6.65
C LEU A 293 -25.41 3.10 5.69
N ARG A 294 -25.09 1.81 5.51
CA ARG A 294 -25.86 0.88 4.67
C ARG A 294 -27.32 0.75 5.11
N THR A 295 -27.57 0.75 6.42
CA THR A 295 -28.93 0.71 6.98
C THR A 295 -29.70 1.99 6.63
N VAL A 296 -29.05 3.15 6.69
CA VAL A 296 -29.64 4.45 6.32
C VAL A 296 -29.94 4.50 4.82
N LEU A 297 -29.03 4.02 3.97
CA LEU A 297 -29.26 3.91 2.52
C LEU A 297 -30.43 2.99 2.18
N LYS A 298 -30.63 1.91 2.95
CA LYS A 298 -31.78 1.01 2.79
C LYS A 298 -33.10 1.72 3.15
N LEU A 299 -33.10 2.55 4.19
CA LEU A 299 -34.27 3.35 4.58
C LEU A 299 -34.62 4.42 3.52
N ALA A 300 -33.62 4.94 2.80
CA ALA A 300 -33.79 5.96 1.75
C ALA A 300 -34.22 5.38 0.38
N ARG A 301 -34.23 4.05 0.21
CA ARG A 301 -34.75 3.42 -1.01
C ARG A 301 -36.27 3.29 -0.91
N PRO A 302 -37.04 3.71 -1.95
CA PRO A 302 -38.48 3.51 -1.95
C PRO A 302 -38.78 2.01 -1.80
N SER A 303 -39.71 1.72 -0.89
CA SER A 303 -40.11 0.38 -0.48
C SER A 303 -40.42 -0.52 -1.68
N GLU A 304 -39.52 -1.43 -2.02
CA GLU A 304 -39.96 -2.77 -2.42
C GLU A 304 -40.51 -3.42 -1.15
N SER A 305 -41.83 -3.36 -1.08
CA SER A 305 -42.73 -4.06 -0.15
C SER A 305 -42.16 -5.34 0.46
N PHE A 306 -42.28 -5.42 1.79
CA PHE A 306 -42.45 -6.65 2.59
C PHE A 306 -41.61 -7.85 2.17
N PHE A 307 -40.61 -8.22 2.98
CA PHE A 307 -40.07 -9.59 2.96
C PHE A 307 -41.24 -10.57 3.03
N PRO A 308 -41.54 -11.34 1.97
CA PRO A 308 -42.34 -12.51 2.17
C PRO A 308 -41.41 -13.46 2.95
N THR A 309 -41.81 -13.84 4.15
CA THR A 309 -41.22 -14.96 4.90
C THR A 309 -41.57 -16.28 4.21
N THR A 310 -41.32 -16.35 2.92
CA THR A 310 -41.35 -17.58 2.14
C THR A 310 -39.99 -18.24 2.37
N PRO A 311 -39.93 -19.50 2.83
CA PRO A 311 -38.67 -20.22 2.92
C PRO A 311 -37.98 -20.19 1.55
N LEU A 312 -36.71 -19.80 1.50
CA LEU A 312 -35.90 -19.70 0.26
C LEU A 312 -35.72 -21.05 -0.45
N VAL A 313 -36.01 -22.16 0.25
CA VAL A 313 -36.01 -23.53 -0.24
C VAL A 313 -37.18 -24.24 0.45
N GLN A 314 -38.12 -24.79 -0.32
CA GLN A 314 -39.33 -25.42 0.19
C GLN A 314 -39.33 -26.94 0.10
N THR A 315 -38.43 -27.51 -0.71
CA THR A 315 -38.37 -28.95 -0.96
C THR A 315 -36.95 -29.49 -0.84
N GLU A 316 -36.81 -30.78 -0.49
CA GLU A 316 -35.52 -31.48 -0.56
C GLU A 316 -34.97 -31.52 -1.99
N ASP A 317 -35.83 -31.55 -3.01
CA ASP A 317 -35.41 -31.54 -4.42
C ASP A 317 -34.76 -30.19 -4.81
N GLU A 318 -35.29 -29.07 -4.30
CA GLU A 318 -34.66 -27.75 -4.46
C GLU A 318 -33.33 -27.67 -3.72
N LEU A 319 -33.23 -28.28 -2.53
CA LEU A 319 -31.98 -28.35 -1.78
C LEU A 319 -30.94 -29.22 -2.53
N ASP A 320 -31.33 -30.39 -3.01
CA ASP A 320 -30.46 -31.34 -3.71
C ASP A 320 -30.01 -30.80 -5.09
N ALA A 321 -30.79 -29.90 -5.71
CA ALA A 321 -30.39 -29.20 -6.93
C ALA A 321 -29.24 -28.19 -6.70
N TRP A 322 -29.19 -27.56 -5.52
CA TRP A 322 -28.15 -26.60 -5.14
C TRP A 322 -26.98 -27.28 -4.42
N PHE A 323 -27.26 -28.31 -3.63
CA PHE A 323 -26.32 -29.09 -2.84
C PHE A 323 -26.52 -30.58 -3.14
N PRO A 324 -25.98 -31.09 -4.25
CA PRO A 324 -26.13 -32.49 -4.62
C PRO A 324 -25.62 -33.39 -3.50
N ARG A 325 -26.39 -34.44 -3.18
CA ARG A 325 -25.98 -35.43 -2.17
C ARG A 325 -24.67 -36.09 -2.60
N ALA A 326 -23.74 -36.19 -1.65
CA ALA A 326 -22.55 -36.98 -1.85
C ALA A 326 -22.95 -38.47 -2.04
N ASP A 327 -22.42 -39.10 -3.07
CA ASP A 327 -22.55 -40.54 -3.26
C ASP A 327 -21.70 -41.29 -2.23
N LEU A 328 -22.36 -41.81 -1.20
CA LEU A 328 -21.72 -42.59 -0.13
C LEU A 328 -21.52 -44.06 -0.50
N SER A 329 -21.88 -44.48 -1.72
CA SER A 329 -21.69 -45.87 -2.17
C SER A 329 -20.25 -46.20 -2.57
N SER A 330 -19.39 -45.17 -2.68
CA SER A 330 -17.98 -45.33 -3.02
C SER A 330 -17.23 -46.07 -1.91
N GLN A 331 -16.77 -47.29 -2.22
CA GLN A 331 -16.02 -48.13 -1.28
C GLN A 331 -14.51 -47.84 -1.27
N GLU A 332 -14.04 -46.94 -2.14
CA GLU A 332 -12.62 -46.61 -2.28
C GLU A 332 -12.41 -45.09 -2.28
N PRO A 333 -11.42 -44.56 -1.54
CA PRO A 333 -11.11 -43.14 -1.55
C PRO A 333 -10.64 -42.72 -2.95
N ARG A 334 -11.26 -41.68 -3.51
CA ARG A 334 -10.80 -41.08 -4.76
C ARG A 334 -9.50 -40.32 -4.50
N ALA A 335 -8.47 -40.63 -5.28
CA ALA A 335 -7.24 -39.85 -5.26
C ALA A 335 -7.51 -38.42 -5.77
N LEU A 336 -6.89 -37.43 -5.14
CA LEU A 336 -6.89 -36.05 -5.62
C LEU A 336 -6.07 -35.98 -6.91
N ASN A 337 -6.67 -35.40 -7.95
CA ASN A 337 -5.91 -34.99 -9.13
C ASN A 337 -5.20 -33.67 -8.83
N TYR A 338 -3.99 -33.52 -9.37
CA TYR A 338 -3.19 -32.32 -9.21
C TYR A 338 -2.90 -31.66 -10.56
N VAL A 339 -2.92 -30.33 -10.55
CA VAL A 339 -2.28 -29.51 -11.58
C VAL A 339 -0.78 -29.47 -11.34
N ILE A 340 -0.34 -29.26 -10.09
CA ILE A 340 1.05 -29.40 -9.63
C ILE A 340 1.04 -30.39 -8.47
N ASP A 341 1.77 -31.50 -8.62
CA ASP A 341 1.74 -32.62 -7.67
C ASP A 341 2.06 -32.17 -6.24
N GLY A 342 1.15 -32.49 -5.31
CA GLY A 342 1.28 -32.19 -3.89
C GLY A 342 1.09 -30.71 -3.51
N LEU A 343 0.80 -29.82 -4.46
CA LEU A 343 0.67 -28.38 -4.21
C LEU A 343 -0.65 -27.81 -4.71
N LEU A 344 -0.97 -28.00 -6.00
CA LEU A 344 -2.12 -27.37 -6.64
C LEU A 344 -3.08 -28.47 -7.10
N ALA A 345 -4.13 -28.73 -6.32
CA ALA A 345 -5.17 -29.71 -6.66
C ALA A 345 -6.05 -29.22 -7.82
N GLU A 346 -6.69 -30.15 -8.53
CA GLU A 346 -7.73 -29.85 -9.53
C GLU A 346 -8.94 -29.18 -8.86
N GLY A 347 -9.54 -28.20 -9.55
CA GLY A 347 -10.71 -27.46 -9.08
C GLY A 347 -10.39 -26.00 -8.75
N ILE A 348 -11.07 -25.46 -7.73
CA ILE A 348 -10.86 -24.09 -7.27
C ILE A 348 -9.81 -24.11 -6.16
N PHE A 349 -8.75 -23.32 -6.33
CA PHE A 349 -7.69 -23.13 -5.35
C PHE A 349 -7.61 -21.65 -4.97
N VAL A 350 -7.59 -21.37 -3.66
CA VAL A 350 -7.59 -20.00 -3.14
C VAL A 350 -6.34 -19.79 -2.29
N ILE A 351 -5.55 -18.78 -2.64
CA ILE A 351 -4.45 -18.27 -1.81
C ILE A 351 -4.92 -17.00 -1.13
N ALA A 352 -5.20 -17.09 0.17
CA ALA A 352 -5.55 -15.95 1.00
C ALA A 352 -4.36 -15.49 1.85
N GLY A 353 -4.33 -14.21 2.20
CA GLY A 353 -3.26 -13.62 3.00
C GLY A 353 -3.31 -12.10 2.98
N ALA A 354 -2.59 -11.46 3.90
CA ALA A 354 -2.56 -10.00 4.02
C ALA A 354 -2.08 -9.32 2.72
N PRO A 355 -2.52 -8.09 2.43
CA PRO A 355 -1.94 -7.28 1.36
C PRO A 355 -0.40 -7.23 1.47
N GLY A 356 0.31 -7.25 0.34
CA GLY A 356 1.77 -7.24 0.33
C GLY A 356 2.46 -8.54 0.77
N SER A 357 1.74 -9.59 1.14
CA SER A 357 2.34 -10.88 1.56
C SER A 357 2.98 -11.71 0.41
N GLY A 358 3.10 -11.14 -0.79
CA GLY A 358 3.70 -11.81 -1.96
C GLY A 358 2.80 -12.79 -2.70
N LYS A 359 1.47 -12.75 -2.49
CA LYS A 359 0.52 -13.68 -3.16
C LYS A 359 0.60 -13.61 -4.69
N SER A 360 0.52 -12.41 -5.25
CA SER A 360 0.57 -12.17 -6.69
C SER A 360 1.89 -12.65 -7.29
N SER A 361 3.01 -12.39 -6.61
CA SER A 361 4.32 -12.91 -7.01
C SER A 361 4.36 -14.43 -6.99
N LEU A 362 3.92 -15.07 -5.90
CA LEU A 362 3.88 -16.54 -5.81
C LEU A 362 2.98 -17.15 -6.89
N LEU A 363 1.77 -16.61 -7.03
CA LEU A 363 0.74 -17.11 -7.93
C LEU A 363 1.18 -16.99 -9.40
N PHE A 364 1.82 -15.87 -9.77
CA PHE A 364 2.37 -15.69 -11.11
C PHE A 364 3.45 -16.73 -11.44
N HIS A 365 4.39 -17.00 -10.52
CA HIS A 365 5.44 -18.00 -10.74
C HIS A 365 4.89 -19.43 -10.82
N LEU A 366 3.87 -19.76 -10.02
CA LEU A 366 3.18 -21.05 -10.14
C LEU A 366 2.46 -21.17 -11.48
N ALA A 367 1.82 -20.09 -11.93
CA ALA A 367 1.12 -20.08 -13.19
C ALA A 367 2.08 -20.26 -14.38
N THR A 368 3.20 -19.55 -14.42
CA THR A 368 4.22 -19.71 -15.48
C THR A 368 4.83 -21.12 -15.48
N ALA A 369 5.06 -21.72 -14.31
CA ALA A 369 5.49 -23.12 -14.22
C ALA A 369 4.48 -24.09 -14.86
N VAL A 370 3.18 -23.87 -14.63
CA VAL A 370 2.09 -24.64 -15.24
C VAL A 370 2.02 -24.48 -16.77
N ALA A 371 2.40 -23.31 -17.28
CA ALA A 371 2.60 -23.06 -18.71
C ALA A 371 3.92 -23.62 -19.27
N HIS A 372 4.72 -24.32 -18.46
CA HIS A 372 6.10 -24.75 -18.77
C HIS A 372 7.02 -23.58 -19.18
N LEU A 373 6.71 -22.36 -18.72
CA LEU A 373 7.53 -21.15 -18.88
C LEU A 373 8.46 -21.04 -17.66
N CYS A 374 9.35 -22.02 -17.55
CA CYS A 374 10.31 -22.19 -16.46
C CYS A 374 11.52 -23.00 -16.94
N PRO A 375 12.61 -23.07 -16.17
CA PRO A 375 13.73 -23.96 -16.45
C PRO A 375 13.29 -25.42 -16.66
N SER A 376 14.06 -26.18 -17.46
CA SER A 376 13.70 -27.55 -17.83
C SER A 376 13.61 -28.50 -16.62
N ASP A 377 14.42 -28.25 -15.60
CA ASP A 377 14.58 -29.01 -14.35
C ASP A 377 13.81 -28.38 -13.17
N TYR A 378 12.90 -27.44 -13.43
CA TYR A 378 12.15 -26.77 -12.38
C TYR A 378 11.27 -27.76 -11.59
N ALA A 379 11.46 -27.84 -10.27
CA ALA A 379 10.86 -28.87 -9.42
C ALA A 379 9.32 -28.86 -9.38
N LEU A 380 8.70 -27.71 -9.63
CA LEU A 380 7.23 -27.56 -9.65
C LEU A 380 6.64 -27.60 -11.06
N LYS A 381 7.44 -27.95 -12.07
CA LYS A 381 6.96 -28.09 -13.44
C LYS A 381 6.06 -29.33 -13.54
N PRO A 382 4.78 -29.18 -13.91
CA PRO A 382 3.87 -30.31 -13.97
C PRO A 382 4.13 -31.21 -15.18
N LEU A 383 3.55 -32.41 -15.17
CA LEU A 383 3.67 -33.36 -16.28
C LEU A 383 3.03 -32.84 -17.57
N TYR A 384 1.85 -32.24 -17.47
CA TYR A 384 1.09 -31.71 -18.61
C TYR A 384 1.10 -30.19 -18.64
N ARG A 385 1.42 -29.65 -19.81
CA ARG A 385 1.45 -28.20 -20.04
C ARG A 385 0.04 -27.66 -20.13
N ARG A 386 -0.25 -26.51 -19.54
CA ARG A 386 -1.57 -25.87 -19.66
C ARG A 386 -1.44 -24.49 -20.27
N HIS A 387 -2.43 -24.09 -21.05
CA HIS A 387 -2.57 -22.67 -21.38
C HIS A 387 -2.97 -21.92 -20.10
N VAL A 388 -2.31 -20.81 -19.82
CA VAL A 388 -2.57 -19.98 -18.65
C VAL A 388 -3.25 -18.69 -19.07
N VAL A 389 -4.39 -18.39 -18.43
CA VAL A 389 -5.05 -17.09 -18.55
C VAL A 389 -4.94 -16.40 -17.20
N TYR A 390 -4.07 -15.40 -17.12
CA TYR A 390 -3.80 -14.65 -15.90
C TYR A 390 -4.56 -13.32 -15.94
N ILE A 391 -5.61 -13.20 -15.14
CA ILE A 391 -6.45 -12.01 -15.05
C ILE A 391 -6.03 -11.25 -13.79
N THR A 392 -5.50 -10.04 -13.95
CA THR A 392 -4.91 -9.27 -12.85
C THR A 392 -5.28 -7.80 -12.86
N GLU A 393 -5.39 -7.21 -11.67
CA GLU A 393 -5.55 -5.75 -11.50
C GLU A 393 -4.32 -4.96 -11.93
N ASP A 394 -3.14 -5.58 -11.92
CA ASP A 394 -1.87 -4.96 -12.31
C ASP A 394 -1.17 -5.80 -13.40
N PRO A 395 -1.55 -5.62 -14.68
CA PRO A 395 -0.89 -6.27 -15.79
C PRO A 395 0.59 -5.90 -15.92
N VAL A 396 0.97 -4.68 -15.49
CA VAL A 396 2.34 -4.18 -15.58
C VAL A 396 3.24 -4.98 -14.66
N GLN A 397 2.81 -5.19 -13.41
CA GLN A 397 3.52 -6.06 -12.47
C GLN A 397 3.72 -7.47 -13.02
N ALA A 398 2.68 -8.06 -13.64
CA ALA A 398 2.78 -9.38 -14.25
C ALA A 398 3.80 -9.42 -15.41
N THR A 399 3.81 -8.39 -16.27
CA THR A 399 4.80 -8.30 -17.35
C THR A 399 6.22 -8.06 -16.86
N ASP A 400 6.40 -7.28 -15.79
CA ASP A 400 7.72 -7.04 -15.18
C ASP A 400 8.28 -8.32 -14.54
N MET A 401 7.43 -9.11 -13.89
CA MET A 401 7.82 -10.42 -13.37
C MET A 401 8.24 -11.38 -14.48
N LEU A 402 7.48 -11.42 -15.58
CA LEU A 402 7.83 -12.23 -16.75
C LEU A 402 9.18 -11.83 -17.35
N TYR A 403 9.42 -10.52 -17.49
CA TYR A 403 10.70 -10.00 -17.96
C TYR A 403 11.85 -10.41 -17.03
N ALA A 404 11.66 -10.29 -15.72
CA ALA A 404 12.66 -10.73 -14.74
C ALA A 404 12.94 -12.24 -14.84
N MET A 405 11.92 -13.06 -15.07
CA MET A 405 12.07 -14.51 -15.28
C MET A 405 12.87 -14.84 -16.57
N GLN A 406 12.68 -14.07 -17.65
CA GLN A 406 13.46 -14.21 -18.88
C GLN A 406 14.94 -13.85 -18.69
N GLN A 407 15.22 -12.75 -18.00
CA GLN A 407 16.59 -12.26 -17.86
C GLN A 407 17.39 -13.01 -16.78
N TRP A 408 16.73 -13.38 -15.69
CA TRP A 408 17.40 -13.87 -14.48
C TRP A 408 16.87 -15.21 -13.97
N GLY A 409 15.67 -15.63 -14.39
CA GLY A 409 15.00 -16.84 -13.90
C GLY A 409 15.31 -18.12 -14.68
N GLY A 410 16.21 -18.07 -15.66
CA GLY A 410 16.62 -19.24 -16.45
C GLY A 410 15.58 -19.72 -17.47
N MET A 411 14.61 -18.87 -17.81
CA MET A 411 13.60 -19.17 -18.83
C MET A 411 14.20 -19.00 -20.24
N THR A 412 14.08 -20.02 -21.10
CA THR A 412 14.71 -20.06 -22.43
C THR A 412 13.70 -20.05 -23.60
N GLN A 413 12.41 -20.01 -23.29
CA GLN A 413 11.30 -20.06 -24.24
C GLN A 413 11.24 -18.77 -25.08
N SER A 414 10.85 -18.89 -26.35
CA SER A 414 10.75 -17.73 -27.25
C SER A 414 9.52 -16.87 -26.94
N GLN A 415 9.48 -15.64 -27.46
CA GLN A 415 8.32 -14.76 -27.27
C GLN A 415 7.04 -15.34 -27.90
N GLU A 416 7.16 -16.04 -29.03
CA GLU A 416 6.04 -16.73 -29.67
C GLU A 416 5.49 -17.83 -28.77
N GLU A 417 6.37 -18.61 -28.15
CA GLU A 417 5.98 -19.66 -27.22
C GLU A 417 5.32 -19.07 -25.96
N ILE A 418 5.86 -17.98 -25.42
CA ILE A 418 5.23 -17.28 -24.29
C ILE A 418 3.82 -16.83 -24.66
N ASN A 419 3.65 -16.18 -25.81
CA ASN A 419 2.36 -15.67 -26.27
C ASN A 419 1.36 -16.81 -26.59
N GLU A 420 1.86 -18.00 -26.96
CA GLU A 420 1.02 -19.17 -27.21
C GLU A 420 0.46 -19.78 -25.91
N TRP A 421 1.21 -19.72 -24.81
CA TRP A 421 0.92 -20.47 -23.59
C TRP A 421 0.51 -19.60 -22.39
N LEU A 422 0.73 -18.29 -22.44
CA LEU A 422 0.37 -17.34 -21.39
C LEU A 422 -0.38 -16.14 -21.99
N THR A 423 -1.59 -15.90 -21.49
CA THR A 423 -2.36 -14.69 -21.78
C THR A 423 -2.54 -13.90 -20.48
N ILE A 424 -2.01 -12.68 -20.42
CA ILE A 424 -2.26 -11.73 -19.33
C ILE A 424 -3.41 -10.79 -19.73
N ARG A 425 -4.38 -10.59 -18.84
CA ARG A 425 -5.52 -9.69 -19.05
C ARG A 425 -5.72 -8.79 -17.84
N GLU A 426 -6.13 -7.56 -18.11
CA GLU A 426 -6.59 -6.63 -17.07
C GLU A 426 -7.90 -7.12 -16.46
N GLY A 427 -7.94 -7.22 -15.14
CA GLY A 427 -9.10 -7.57 -14.35
C GLY A 427 -10.10 -6.41 -14.28
N ARG A 428 -11.38 -6.75 -14.34
CA ARG A 428 -12.49 -5.80 -14.11
C ARG A 428 -13.54 -6.48 -13.25
N ARG A 429 -14.12 -5.73 -12.31
CA ARG A 429 -15.26 -6.20 -11.53
C ARG A 429 -16.38 -6.62 -12.47
N THR A 430 -16.70 -7.91 -12.41
CA THR A 430 -17.64 -8.57 -13.33
C THR A 430 -18.65 -9.36 -12.52
N ASP A 431 -19.91 -9.30 -12.92
CA ASP A 431 -20.99 -10.09 -12.32
C ASP A 431 -20.72 -11.59 -12.46
N SER A 432 -21.22 -12.37 -11.49
CA SER A 432 -20.94 -13.81 -11.38
C SER A 432 -21.40 -14.62 -12.60
N ASN A 433 -22.52 -14.24 -13.23
CA ASN A 433 -23.05 -14.95 -14.41
C ASN A 433 -22.16 -14.74 -15.64
N LYS A 434 -21.79 -13.48 -15.91
CA LYS A 434 -20.90 -13.15 -17.01
C LYS A 434 -19.50 -13.73 -16.79
N LEU A 435 -19.02 -13.77 -15.55
CA LEU A 435 -17.76 -14.41 -15.23
C LEU A 435 -17.79 -15.92 -15.51
N ALA A 436 -18.88 -16.60 -15.14
CA ALA A 436 -19.06 -18.02 -15.45
C ALA A 436 -19.05 -18.28 -16.98
N ASP A 437 -19.66 -17.39 -17.77
CA ASP A 437 -19.64 -17.49 -19.23
C ASP A 437 -18.24 -17.24 -19.81
N ILE A 438 -17.48 -16.29 -19.25
CA ILE A 438 -16.06 -16.08 -19.60
C ILE A 438 -15.25 -17.34 -19.30
N VAL A 439 -15.39 -17.93 -18.11
CA VAL A 439 -14.68 -19.16 -17.74
C VAL A 439 -15.02 -20.31 -18.70
N ARG A 440 -16.32 -20.52 -19.01
CA ARG A 440 -16.75 -21.53 -19.99
C ARG A 440 -16.14 -21.30 -21.36
N LEU A 441 -16.09 -20.05 -21.82
CA LEU A 441 -15.48 -19.68 -23.09
C LEU A 441 -13.97 -19.96 -23.10
N LEU A 442 -13.25 -19.60 -22.03
CA LEU A 442 -11.81 -19.84 -21.90
C LEU A 442 -11.50 -21.33 -21.86
N VAL A 443 -12.23 -22.12 -21.08
CA VAL A 443 -12.09 -23.58 -21.06
C VAL A 443 -12.29 -24.16 -22.46
N ARG A 444 -13.36 -23.77 -23.16
CA ARG A 444 -13.64 -24.26 -24.52
C ARG A 444 -12.55 -23.89 -25.54
N THR A 445 -12.00 -22.68 -25.45
CA THR A 445 -11.08 -22.15 -26.46
C THR A 445 -9.60 -22.43 -26.17
N GLN A 446 -9.24 -22.67 -24.91
CA GLN A 446 -7.85 -22.83 -24.48
C GLN A 446 -7.49 -24.25 -24.04
N THR A 447 -8.44 -25.20 -24.08
CA THR A 447 -8.15 -26.62 -23.85
C THR A 447 -7.23 -27.15 -24.95
N ARG A 448 -6.19 -27.88 -24.56
CA ARG A 448 -5.20 -28.46 -25.47
C ARG A 448 -5.27 -29.99 -25.45
N THR A 449 -5.17 -30.61 -26.62
CA THR A 449 -5.01 -32.07 -26.71
C THR A 449 -3.52 -32.41 -26.54
N GLN A 450 -3.22 -33.24 -25.55
CA GLN A 450 -1.89 -33.83 -25.32
C GLN A 450 -2.00 -35.35 -25.30
N TYR A 451 -0.87 -36.06 -25.20
CA TYR A 451 -0.84 -37.52 -25.18
C TYR A 451 -0.21 -38.00 -23.88
N SER A 452 -0.85 -38.99 -23.26
CA SER A 452 -0.27 -39.72 -22.12
C SER A 452 1.02 -40.47 -22.51
N SER A 453 1.73 -40.97 -21.50
CA SER A 453 2.83 -41.93 -21.69
C SER A 453 2.42 -43.18 -22.46
N GLU A 454 1.13 -43.56 -22.43
CA GLU A 454 0.57 -44.68 -23.20
C GLU A 454 0.09 -44.29 -24.62
N GLY A 455 0.27 -43.03 -25.03
CA GLY A 455 -0.14 -42.54 -26.35
C GLY A 455 -1.64 -42.26 -26.49
N LYS A 456 -2.42 -42.29 -25.41
CA LYS A 456 -3.85 -41.91 -25.43
C LYS A 456 -4.00 -40.39 -25.42
N PRO A 457 -4.89 -39.80 -26.25
CA PRO A 457 -5.17 -38.37 -26.22
C PRO A 457 -5.87 -37.98 -24.92
N ILE A 458 -5.41 -36.90 -24.31
CA ILE A 458 -5.92 -36.28 -23.09
C ILE A 458 -6.27 -34.82 -23.39
N GLN A 459 -7.46 -34.40 -22.96
CA GLN A 459 -7.85 -33.00 -23.00
C GLN A 459 -7.36 -32.30 -21.75
N VAL A 460 -6.44 -31.36 -21.92
CA VAL A 460 -5.84 -30.61 -20.82
C VAL A 460 -6.45 -29.21 -20.80
N GLN A 461 -7.27 -28.95 -19.78
CA GLN A 461 -7.95 -27.67 -19.58
C GLN A 461 -6.97 -26.56 -19.15
N PRO A 462 -7.27 -25.29 -19.46
CA PRO A 462 -6.42 -24.17 -19.07
C PRO A 462 -6.41 -23.96 -17.56
N LEU A 463 -5.34 -23.32 -17.07
CA LEU A 463 -5.34 -22.69 -15.75
C LEU A 463 -5.84 -21.25 -15.90
N ILE A 464 -6.93 -20.92 -15.21
CA ILE A 464 -7.49 -19.56 -15.17
C ILE A 464 -7.19 -19.00 -13.78
N VAL A 465 -6.52 -17.85 -13.75
CA VAL A 465 -6.07 -17.20 -12.52
C VAL A 465 -6.74 -15.85 -12.39
N PHE A 466 -7.24 -15.55 -11.18
CA PHE A 466 -7.82 -14.26 -10.82
C PHE A 466 -7.00 -13.63 -9.68
N ASP A 467 -6.31 -12.52 -9.96
CA ASP A 467 -5.38 -11.85 -9.06
C ASP A 467 -5.65 -10.33 -9.00
N THR A 468 -6.50 -9.79 -8.13
CA THR A 468 -7.08 -10.40 -6.93
C THR A 468 -8.57 -10.68 -7.12
N ALA A 469 -9.14 -11.54 -6.26
CA ALA A 469 -10.57 -11.81 -6.30
C ALA A 469 -11.41 -10.53 -6.06
N ALA A 470 -10.97 -9.63 -5.18
CA ALA A 470 -11.68 -8.39 -4.86
C ALA A 470 -11.76 -7.38 -6.02
N SER A 471 -10.85 -7.45 -6.98
CA SER A 471 -10.85 -6.60 -8.18
C SER A 471 -11.53 -7.26 -9.38
N THR A 472 -11.75 -8.58 -9.35
CA THR A 472 -12.30 -9.32 -10.49
C THR A 472 -13.76 -9.74 -10.30
N PHE A 473 -14.15 -10.09 -9.08
CA PHE A 473 -15.51 -10.52 -8.79
C PHE A 473 -16.32 -9.33 -8.25
N ASP A 474 -17.47 -9.05 -8.86
CA ASP A 474 -18.49 -8.20 -8.24
C ASP A 474 -19.28 -9.03 -7.23
N LEU A 475 -18.59 -9.42 -6.15
CA LEU A 475 -19.22 -10.04 -5.00
C LEU A 475 -19.61 -8.88 -4.08
N GLU A 476 -20.91 -8.78 -3.77
CA GLU A 476 -21.34 -8.07 -2.58
C GLU A 476 -20.69 -8.79 -1.39
N ASN A 477 -19.51 -8.33 -0.96
CA ASN A 477 -18.90 -8.81 0.26
C ASN A 477 -19.78 -8.37 1.44
N GLU A 478 -20.15 -9.36 2.26
CA GLU A 478 -20.92 -9.22 3.50
C GLU A 478 -20.33 -8.20 4.48
#